data_AF-A0A7V1DN28-F1
#
_entry.id   AF-A0A7V1DN28-F1
#
_cell.length_a   1.000
_cell.length_b   1.000
_cell.length_c   1.000
_cell.angle_alpha   90.00
_cell.angle_beta   90.00
_cell.angle_gamma   90.00
#
_symmetry.space_group_name_H-M   'P 1'
#
loop_
_entity.id
_entity.type
_entity.pdbx_description
1 polymer ?
#
loop_
_entity_poly.entity_id
_entity_poly.type
_entity_poly.pdbx_seq_one_letter_code
_entity_poly.pdbx_strand_id
1 'polypeptide(L)'
;MTIQVDSKVFDADRGNEAVLREMVNTVGVKGKLGEHVRCIVSVNMLSEGWDVKSVTHILGLRAFGSPLLTEQVIGRGLRRTNYDVLNQPLDERPEGSEETVDAFGIPFVGFPVEKRKRPKTGKWGQKPIWIEPDPKKANFRVQVPNVRSWAVGVTESLADLIRMEDLPQIRIDPKQTPPDVRVRPVVGGAPGAMITLEEVRKEWPVLRTAFLIAEELYQETNPGSAGELGIGPTFDELLEVSCRFLKTRVVPLQVNGLKSDVRDVAIPFWRRQALDVLETAIRGVGVAGVAAVPILGSPEWLDSANLRRFQWTGIVADGKRCHTTKVPCHTDLEKRFADFLDTATDVLRYFKNERFGFSVTYYENNRPRQYYPDFIIAARDANGREVMWLAETKGEIRPNTKLKREAARLWCKKMSAAQYGQWRYLFVPQKELEAALAVGVRSLAQLADALDRPRPAPQLRVISLEDERVQRDAFKTLLPLYSLKAAAGYFGNGEAVELEGWVEVEGSGRLDNRMFVCRAVGRSMEPTIRDGDYLVFRANPAGTRQGKIVLAQYRGPADPDTGGSFTVKRYSSEKVASEDGGWRHTRVTLAPDNPDYQSIVLTEGDADSVRVVAELVTILPP
;
A
#
# COMPACT_ATOMS: atom_id res chain seq x y z
N MET A 1 21.56 38.21 -30.70
CA MET A 1 22.79 37.40 -30.73
C MET A 1 22.43 35.96 -31.06
N THR A 2 23.16 35.31 -31.96
CA THR A 2 23.07 33.86 -32.20
C THR A 2 24.23 33.19 -31.48
N ILE A 3 23.95 32.19 -30.65
CA ILE A 3 24.98 31.50 -29.87
C ILE A 3 25.07 30.06 -30.39
N GLN A 4 26.28 29.66 -30.78
CA GLN A 4 26.58 28.26 -31.06
C GLN A 4 27.04 27.60 -29.76
N VAL A 5 26.46 26.44 -29.47
CA VAL A 5 26.75 25.64 -28.28
C VAL A 5 27.29 24.29 -28.75
N ASP A 6 28.61 24.12 -28.67
CA ASP A 6 29.34 22.90 -29.06
C ASP A 6 29.83 22.16 -27.81
N SER A 7 29.75 20.83 -27.83
CA SER A 7 30.21 19.96 -26.74
C SER A 7 31.67 20.16 -26.35
N LYS A 8 32.53 20.63 -27.27
CA LYS A 8 33.94 20.93 -26.96
C LYS A 8 34.16 22.19 -26.10
N VAL A 9 33.18 23.09 -26.02
CA VAL A 9 33.26 24.30 -25.19
C VAL A 9 33.00 23.97 -23.71
N PHE A 10 32.33 22.85 -23.41
CA PHE A 10 31.92 22.48 -22.05
C PHE A 10 32.98 21.74 -21.23
N ASP A 11 33.90 21.01 -21.87
CA ASP A 11 34.97 20.30 -21.15
C ASP A 11 36.10 21.22 -20.67
N ALA A 12 36.21 22.43 -21.24
CA ALA A 12 37.30 23.36 -20.93
C ALA A 12 37.03 24.29 -19.73
N ASP A 13 35.77 24.64 -19.45
CA ASP A 13 35.41 25.68 -18.47
C ASP A 13 34.27 25.26 -17.52
N ARG A 14 34.58 24.43 -16.52
CA ARG A 14 33.63 23.95 -15.49
C ARG A 14 32.96 25.05 -14.63
N GLY A 15 33.38 26.30 -14.73
CA GLY A 15 32.83 27.44 -13.97
C GLY A 15 31.62 28.14 -14.61
N ASN A 16 31.44 28.06 -15.93
CA ASN A 16 30.46 28.88 -16.68
C ASN A 16 29.18 28.12 -17.10
N GLU A 17 29.06 26.84 -16.77
CA GLU A 17 27.95 25.99 -17.20
C GLU A 17 26.59 26.46 -16.65
N ALA A 18 26.54 26.94 -15.40
CA ALA A 18 25.31 27.45 -14.79
C ALA A 18 24.82 28.75 -15.45
N VAL A 19 25.73 29.61 -15.88
CA VAL A 19 25.42 30.89 -16.54
C VAL A 19 24.91 30.64 -17.95
N LEU A 20 25.55 29.73 -18.69
CA LEU A 20 25.07 29.27 -19.99
C LEU A 20 23.68 28.62 -19.86
N ARG A 21 23.45 27.77 -18.84
CA ARG A 21 22.13 27.19 -18.54
C ARG A 21 21.04 28.24 -18.34
N GLU A 22 21.29 29.23 -17.49
CA GLU A 22 20.31 30.30 -17.24
C GLU A 22 20.09 31.16 -18.50
N MET A 23 21.14 31.43 -19.29
CA MET A 23 21.03 32.16 -20.55
C MET A 23 20.18 31.41 -21.59
N VAL A 24 20.34 30.08 -21.71
CA VAL A 24 19.54 29.23 -22.61
C VAL A 24 18.07 29.11 -22.13
N ASN A 25 17.83 28.98 -20.83
CA ASN A 25 16.47 28.89 -20.28
C ASN A 25 15.69 30.21 -20.37
N THR A 26 16.38 31.33 -20.52
CA THR A 26 15.78 32.68 -20.52
C THR A 26 15.93 33.42 -21.85
N VAL A 27 16.18 32.69 -22.95
CA VAL A 27 16.26 33.26 -24.30
C VAL A 27 15.02 34.10 -24.62
N GLY A 28 15.24 35.36 -25.01
CA GLY A 28 14.17 36.30 -25.36
C GLY A 28 13.33 36.81 -24.18
N VAL A 29 13.65 36.44 -22.94
CA VAL A 29 12.94 36.92 -21.74
C VAL A 29 13.55 38.24 -21.28
N LYS A 30 12.75 39.31 -21.33
CA LYS A 30 13.14 40.66 -20.91
C LYS A 30 13.56 40.69 -19.43
N GLY A 31 14.71 41.30 -19.13
CA GLY A 31 15.28 41.42 -17.78
C GLY A 31 16.05 40.19 -17.29
N LYS A 32 16.35 39.23 -18.17
CA LYS A 32 17.10 38.00 -17.86
C LYS A 32 18.35 37.87 -18.73
N LEU A 33 19.26 36.97 -18.35
CA LEU A 33 20.54 36.75 -19.05
C LEU A 33 20.37 36.44 -20.55
N GLY A 34 19.30 35.75 -20.93
CA GLY A 34 18.99 35.41 -22.32
C GLY A 34 18.26 36.49 -23.13
N GLU A 35 17.99 37.69 -22.59
CA GLU A 35 17.17 38.73 -23.24
C GLU A 35 17.63 39.06 -24.66
N HIS A 36 18.93 39.16 -24.89
CA HIS A 36 19.51 39.55 -26.18
C HIS A 36 19.83 38.35 -27.10
N VAL A 37 19.58 37.14 -26.63
CA VAL A 37 19.76 35.90 -27.41
C VAL A 37 18.50 35.67 -28.23
N ARG A 38 18.66 35.47 -29.54
CA ARG A 38 17.54 35.23 -30.47
C ARG A 38 17.51 33.81 -31.03
N CYS A 39 18.67 33.15 -31.11
CA CYS A 39 18.80 31.82 -31.66
C CYS A 39 19.93 31.08 -30.95
N ILE A 40 19.71 29.81 -30.63
CA ILE A 40 20.74 28.89 -30.15
C ILE A 40 20.83 27.73 -31.10
N VAL A 41 22.03 27.42 -31.56
CA VAL A 41 22.31 26.23 -32.36
C VAL A 41 23.10 25.25 -31.49
N SER A 42 22.49 24.12 -31.15
CA SER A 42 23.11 23.03 -30.39
C SER A 42 23.44 21.87 -31.32
N VAL A 43 24.70 21.44 -31.32
CA VAL A 43 25.18 20.29 -32.13
C VAL A 43 25.69 19.21 -31.17
N ASN A 44 25.23 17.97 -31.31
CA ASN A 44 25.66 16.84 -30.49
C ASN A 44 25.49 16.98 -28.96
N MET A 45 24.48 17.73 -28.48
CA MET A 45 23.58 17.37 -27.34
C MET A 45 23.06 18.60 -26.57
N LEU A 46 21.75 18.53 -26.27
CA LEU A 46 21.12 18.99 -25.03
C LEU A 46 20.94 17.76 -24.12
N SER A 47 22.03 17.17 -23.61
CA SER A 47 22.00 16.04 -22.66
C SER A 47 21.30 16.47 -21.36
N GLU A 48 20.71 15.54 -20.61
CA GLU A 48 19.84 15.76 -19.43
C GLU A 48 20.04 17.10 -18.68
N GLY A 49 18.95 17.84 -18.48
CA GLY A 49 18.93 19.05 -17.63
C GLY A 49 18.44 20.34 -18.27
N TRP A 50 18.03 20.33 -19.55
CA TRP A 50 17.57 21.54 -20.26
C TRP A 50 16.05 21.48 -20.51
N ASP A 51 15.31 22.45 -19.98
CA ASP A 51 13.86 22.60 -20.17
C ASP A 51 13.52 23.79 -21.07
N VAL A 52 13.91 23.70 -22.33
CA VAL A 52 13.64 24.74 -23.34
C VAL A 52 12.27 24.49 -23.97
N LYS A 53 11.39 25.49 -23.88
CA LYS A 53 10.00 25.42 -24.35
C LYS A 53 9.76 26.01 -25.74
N SER A 54 10.80 26.55 -26.37
CA SER A 54 10.71 27.32 -27.62
C SER A 54 11.57 26.71 -28.73
N VAL A 55 11.54 25.38 -28.87
CA VAL A 55 12.27 24.68 -29.94
C VAL A 55 11.44 24.77 -31.22
N THR A 56 11.98 25.36 -32.30
CA THR A 56 11.24 25.53 -33.57
C THR A 56 11.74 24.62 -34.68
N HIS A 57 13.01 24.17 -34.63
CA HIS A 57 13.62 23.33 -35.66
C HIS A 57 14.42 22.19 -35.04
N ILE A 58 14.28 20.98 -35.59
CA ILE A 58 15.06 19.80 -35.22
C ILE A 58 15.66 19.20 -36.49
N LEU A 59 16.99 19.06 -36.52
CA LEU A 59 17.70 18.47 -37.65
C LEU A 59 18.42 17.18 -37.22
N GLY A 60 17.88 16.03 -37.64
CA GLY A 60 18.51 14.73 -37.48
C GLY A 60 19.60 14.53 -38.54
N LEU A 61 20.86 14.73 -38.17
CA LEU A 61 22.01 14.52 -39.08
C LEU A 61 22.46 13.06 -39.18
N ARG A 62 21.94 12.17 -38.33
CA ARG A 62 22.28 10.74 -38.27
C ARG A 62 21.03 9.90 -38.04
N ALA A 63 21.04 8.66 -38.54
CA ALA A 63 19.99 7.69 -38.26
C ALA A 63 19.92 7.38 -36.76
N PHE A 64 18.69 7.35 -36.21
CA PHE A 64 18.45 7.02 -34.81
C PHE A 64 18.52 5.51 -34.59
N GLY A 65 19.22 5.07 -33.54
CA GLY A 65 19.41 3.65 -33.22
C GLY A 65 18.21 2.97 -32.54
N SER A 66 17.21 3.72 -32.07
CA SER A 66 15.97 3.16 -31.51
C SER A 66 14.77 4.10 -31.65
N PRO A 67 13.52 3.59 -31.70
CA PRO A 67 12.31 4.40 -31.69
C PRO A 67 12.17 5.30 -30.45
N LEU A 68 12.62 4.83 -29.28
CA LEU A 68 12.53 5.58 -28.03
C LEU A 68 13.39 6.85 -28.05
N LEU A 69 14.60 6.78 -28.63
CA LEU A 69 15.45 7.96 -28.81
C LEU A 69 14.80 8.98 -29.76
N THR A 70 14.15 8.49 -30.81
CA THR A 70 13.38 9.32 -31.75
C THR A 70 12.22 10.05 -31.04
N GLU A 71 11.45 9.35 -30.21
CA GLU A 71 10.37 9.93 -29.41
C GLU A 71 10.89 10.99 -28.43
N GLN A 72 12.00 10.71 -27.75
CA GLN A 72 12.61 11.64 -26.80
C GLN A 72 13.12 12.92 -27.47
N VAL A 73 13.65 12.81 -28.70
CA VAL A 73 14.14 13.96 -29.47
C VAL A 73 12.99 14.81 -29.99
N ILE A 74 11.95 14.18 -30.57
CA ILE A 74 10.75 14.90 -31.04
C ILE A 74 9.98 15.52 -29.87
N GLY A 75 9.88 14.82 -28.73
CA GLY A 75 9.20 15.30 -27.53
C GLY A 75 9.79 16.61 -26.96
N ARG A 76 11.01 16.99 -27.36
CA ARG A 76 11.59 18.30 -27.03
C ARG A 76 10.95 19.44 -27.82
N GLY A 77 10.54 19.20 -29.07
CA GLY A 77 9.79 20.14 -29.89
C GLY A 77 8.31 20.27 -29.49
N LEU A 78 7.74 19.24 -28.87
CA LEU A 78 6.34 19.28 -28.44
C LEU A 78 6.08 20.12 -27.17
N ARG A 79 7.13 20.63 -26.53
CA ARG A 79 7.01 21.52 -25.38
C ARG A 79 6.56 22.88 -25.88
N ARG A 80 5.40 23.35 -25.40
CA ARG A 80 4.84 24.65 -25.80
C ARG A 80 5.25 25.77 -24.86
N THR A 81 5.37 26.96 -25.44
CA THR A 81 5.54 28.22 -24.70
C THR A 81 4.20 28.64 -24.09
N ASN A 82 3.10 28.41 -24.81
CA ASN A 82 1.74 28.61 -24.31
C ASN A 82 0.83 27.38 -24.53
N TYR A 83 0.22 26.89 -23.44
CA TYR A 83 -0.74 25.78 -23.48
C TYR A 83 -2.21 26.21 -23.61
N ASP A 84 -2.50 27.52 -23.52
CA ASP A 84 -3.86 28.07 -23.55
C ASP A 84 -4.58 27.75 -24.87
N VAL A 85 -3.85 27.74 -25.98
CA VAL A 85 -4.37 27.44 -27.34
C VAL A 85 -4.77 25.97 -27.49
N LEU A 86 -4.16 25.04 -26.73
CA LEU A 86 -4.51 23.61 -26.76
C LEU A 86 -5.87 23.29 -26.10
N ASN A 87 -6.47 24.29 -25.43
CA ASN A 87 -7.80 24.20 -24.85
C ASN A 87 -8.89 24.73 -25.79
N GLN A 88 -8.53 25.24 -26.98
CA GLN A 88 -9.47 25.71 -28.00
C GLN A 88 -9.73 24.60 -29.06
N PRO A 89 -10.97 24.43 -29.53
CA PRO A 89 -11.29 23.65 -30.73
C PRO A 89 -10.42 24.07 -31.92
N LEU A 90 -10.01 23.12 -32.78
CA LEU A 90 -9.06 23.37 -33.87
C LEU A 90 -9.55 24.48 -34.83
N ASP A 91 -10.86 24.52 -35.01
CA ASP A 91 -11.64 25.42 -35.85
C ASP A 91 -11.84 26.83 -35.27
N GLU A 92 -11.61 27.00 -33.97
CA GLU A 92 -11.78 28.28 -33.26
C GLU A 92 -10.44 28.95 -32.88
N ARG A 93 -9.32 28.31 -33.25
CA ARG A 93 -7.98 28.83 -33.00
C ARG A 93 -7.72 30.06 -33.89
N PRO A 94 -7.16 31.15 -33.34
CA PRO A 94 -6.65 32.24 -34.17
C PRO A 94 -5.68 31.68 -35.21
N GLU A 95 -5.84 32.10 -36.46
CA GLU A 95 -4.93 31.72 -37.54
C GLU A 95 -3.49 32.10 -37.17
N GLY A 96 -2.57 31.13 -37.18
CA GLY A 96 -1.19 31.32 -36.71
C GLY A 96 -0.95 31.10 -35.20
N SER A 97 -1.94 30.64 -34.43
CA SER A 97 -1.75 30.28 -33.01
C SER A 97 -1.13 28.89 -32.79
N GLU A 98 -0.89 28.15 -33.87
CA GLU A 98 -0.23 26.86 -33.83
C GLU A 98 1.28 27.04 -33.68
N GLU A 99 1.82 26.70 -32.50
CA GLU A 99 3.26 26.48 -32.34
C GLU A 99 3.62 25.17 -33.07
N THR A 100 4.32 25.29 -34.20
CA THR A 100 4.84 24.17 -35.01
C THR A 100 6.33 23.98 -34.78
N VAL A 101 6.80 22.75 -34.99
CA VAL A 101 8.22 22.41 -34.98
C VAL A 101 8.54 21.66 -36.26
N ASP A 102 9.51 22.19 -37.01
CA ASP A 102 9.97 21.56 -38.24
C ASP A 102 11.07 20.54 -37.93
N ALA A 103 10.78 19.27 -38.22
CA ALA A 103 11.70 18.16 -38.00
C ALA A 103 12.20 17.61 -39.35
N PHE A 104 13.51 17.68 -39.56
CA PHE A 104 14.18 17.24 -40.78
C PHE A 104 15.07 16.01 -40.51
N GLY A 105 15.11 15.06 -41.44
CA GLY A 105 15.97 13.87 -41.33
C GLY A 105 15.52 12.83 -40.30
N ILE A 106 14.28 12.89 -39.82
CA ILE A 106 13.70 11.96 -38.85
C ILE A 106 12.60 11.10 -39.51
N PRO A 107 12.68 9.75 -39.50
CA PRO A 107 11.63 8.89 -40.04
C PRO A 107 10.44 8.79 -39.06
N PHE A 108 9.23 9.18 -39.51
CA PHE A 108 8.00 9.16 -38.70
C PHE A 108 7.22 7.82 -38.74
N VAL A 109 7.87 6.73 -39.14
CA VAL A 109 7.19 5.43 -39.29
C VAL A 109 7.04 4.76 -37.91
N GLY A 110 5.80 4.52 -37.47
CA GLY A 110 5.49 3.68 -36.30
C GLY A 110 5.09 4.38 -35.00
N PHE A 111 4.73 5.68 -35.02
CA PHE A 111 4.26 6.39 -33.82
C PHE A 111 2.87 5.89 -33.34
N PRO A 112 2.74 5.28 -32.16
CA PRO A 112 1.45 4.95 -31.59
C PRO A 112 0.81 6.22 -31.00
N VAL A 113 -0.09 6.87 -31.74
CA VAL A 113 -0.92 7.96 -31.20
C VAL A 113 -2.06 7.33 -30.39
N GLU A 114 -1.82 7.04 -29.11
CA GLU A 114 -2.89 6.65 -28.20
C GLU A 114 -3.90 7.80 -28.10
N LYS A 115 -5.13 7.58 -28.60
CA LYS A 115 -6.26 8.48 -28.38
C LYS A 115 -6.67 8.45 -26.90
N ARG A 116 -5.97 9.18 -26.03
CA ARG A 116 -6.49 9.48 -24.69
C ARG A 116 -7.76 10.32 -24.84
N LYS A 117 -8.92 9.76 -24.47
CA LYS A 117 -10.13 10.55 -24.23
C LYS A 117 -9.82 11.53 -23.10
N ARG A 118 -9.67 12.83 -23.42
CA ARG A 118 -9.66 13.89 -22.40
C ARG A 118 -10.95 13.77 -21.58
N PRO A 119 -10.90 13.87 -20.24
CA PRO A 119 -12.11 14.00 -19.43
C PRO A 119 -12.90 15.21 -19.94
N LYS A 120 -14.20 15.03 -20.22
CA LYS A 120 -15.10 16.14 -20.56
C LYS A 120 -15.20 17.05 -19.33
N THR A 121 -14.39 18.10 -19.28
CA THR A 121 -14.40 19.11 -18.21
C THR A 121 -15.11 20.36 -18.72
N GLY A 122 -16.23 20.69 -18.08
CA GLY A 122 -16.97 21.95 -18.29
C GLY A 122 -17.86 22.02 -19.55
N LYS A 123 -18.90 22.86 -19.49
CA LYS A 123 -19.61 23.36 -20.67
C LYS A 123 -18.83 24.55 -21.23
N TRP A 124 -18.68 24.61 -22.55
CA TRP A 124 -17.95 25.66 -23.28
C TRP A 124 -18.46 27.08 -22.89
N GLY A 125 -17.54 28.04 -22.68
CA GLY A 125 -17.86 29.44 -22.36
C GLY A 125 -17.84 29.85 -20.88
N GLN A 126 -17.50 28.97 -19.92
CA GLN A 126 -17.33 29.39 -18.53
C GLN A 126 -16.06 30.24 -18.35
N LYS A 127 -16.23 31.47 -17.87
CA LYS A 127 -15.11 32.33 -17.46
C LYS A 127 -14.32 31.63 -16.34
N PRO A 128 -12.98 31.63 -16.39
CA PRO A 128 -12.16 31.06 -15.31
C PRO A 128 -12.54 31.70 -13.97
N ILE A 129 -12.75 30.87 -12.96
CA ILE A 129 -13.07 31.29 -11.59
C ILE A 129 -11.76 31.33 -10.81
N TRP A 130 -11.55 32.42 -10.05
CA TRP A 130 -10.42 32.50 -9.12
C TRP A 130 -10.70 31.65 -7.88
N ILE A 131 -9.80 30.70 -7.62
CA ILE A 131 -9.74 29.91 -6.40
C ILE A 131 -8.66 30.50 -5.51
N GLU A 132 -9.05 31.00 -4.36
CA GLU A 132 -8.16 31.58 -3.35
C GLU A 132 -8.77 31.44 -1.96
N PRO A 133 -7.97 31.54 -0.88
CA PRO A 133 -8.49 31.61 0.48
C PRO A 133 -9.45 32.79 0.61
N ASP A 134 -10.67 32.51 1.08
CA ASP A 134 -11.71 33.53 1.30
C ASP A 134 -11.60 34.03 2.77
N PRO A 135 -11.28 35.31 3.00
CA PRO A 135 -11.20 35.88 4.34
C PRO A 135 -12.48 35.69 5.17
N LYS A 136 -13.66 35.64 4.53
CA LYS A 136 -14.94 35.41 5.21
C LYS A 136 -15.09 33.97 5.71
N LYS A 137 -14.28 33.05 5.19
CA LYS A 137 -14.25 31.62 5.52
C LYS A 137 -13.01 31.24 6.34
N ALA A 138 -12.35 32.19 6.99
CA ALA A 138 -11.16 31.94 7.81
C ALA A 138 -11.38 30.88 8.91
N ASN A 139 -12.60 30.77 9.46
CA ASN A 139 -12.97 29.74 10.44
C ASN A 139 -12.96 28.31 9.85
N PHE A 140 -12.95 28.17 8.53
CA PHE A 140 -12.85 26.89 7.82
C PHE A 140 -11.41 26.57 7.37
N ARG A 141 -10.41 27.31 7.85
CA ARG A 141 -8.99 27.06 7.61
C ARG A 141 -8.59 25.65 8.05
N VAL A 142 -7.95 24.92 7.14
CA VAL A 142 -7.37 23.60 7.39
C VAL A 142 -5.85 23.71 7.47
N GLN A 143 -5.27 23.02 8.46
CA GLN A 143 -3.83 22.87 8.67
C GLN A 143 -3.49 21.39 8.74
N VAL A 144 -2.40 20.98 8.10
CA VAL A 144 -1.93 19.58 8.12
C VAL A 144 -0.41 19.51 8.26
N PRO A 145 0.12 18.54 9.03
CA PRO A 145 1.57 18.33 9.11
C PRO A 145 2.15 17.88 7.77
N ASN A 146 3.25 18.50 7.37
CA ASN A 146 3.96 18.19 6.13
C ASN A 146 4.97 17.06 6.36
N VAL A 147 4.49 15.83 6.51
CA VAL A 147 5.35 14.69 6.82
C VAL A 147 6.11 14.22 5.56
N ARG A 148 7.44 14.29 5.57
CA ARG A 148 8.30 13.81 4.46
C ARG A 148 8.69 12.35 4.61
N SER A 149 9.00 11.93 5.83
CA SER A 149 9.39 10.56 6.15
C SER A 149 9.07 10.24 7.60
N TRP A 150 9.30 8.99 8.00
CA TRP A 150 9.07 8.51 9.36
C TRP A 150 10.37 7.96 9.92
N ALA A 151 10.73 8.38 11.12
CA ALA A 151 11.77 7.75 11.92
C ALA A 151 11.13 6.75 12.89
N VAL A 152 11.91 5.73 13.25
CA VAL A 152 11.66 4.84 14.38
C VAL A 152 12.27 5.53 15.59
N GLY A 153 11.43 6.11 16.45
CA GLY A 153 11.88 6.72 17.70
C GLY A 153 11.63 5.77 18.85
N VAL A 154 12.65 5.54 19.67
CA VAL A 154 12.48 4.91 20.99
C VAL A 154 11.84 5.96 21.91
N THR A 155 10.59 5.76 22.33
CA THR A 155 9.83 6.73 23.12
C THR A 155 9.94 6.55 24.62
N GLU A 156 10.34 5.36 25.10
CA GLU A 156 10.62 5.07 26.50
C GLU A 156 11.86 4.17 26.55
N SER A 157 12.79 4.39 27.50
CA SER A 157 13.91 3.47 27.68
C SER A 157 13.35 2.08 27.98
N LEU A 158 13.94 1.04 27.39
CA LEU A 158 13.61 -0.36 27.71
C LEU A 158 13.62 -0.61 29.24
N ALA A 159 14.48 0.12 29.95
CA ALA A 159 14.62 0.06 31.40
C ALA A 159 13.46 0.68 32.19
N ASP A 160 12.61 1.50 31.57
CA ASP A 160 11.41 2.09 32.16
C ASP A 160 10.14 1.28 31.79
N LEU A 161 10.13 0.63 30.62
CA LEU A 161 9.09 -0.32 30.21
C LEU A 161 9.10 -1.60 31.07
N ILE A 162 10.30 -2.05 31.46
CA ILE A 162 10.48 -3.20 32.35
C ILE A 162 10.40 -2.73 33.80
N ARG A 163 9.29 -3.02 34.48
CA ARG A 163 9.13 -2.78 35.92
C ARG A 163 10.03 -3.73 36.71
N MET A 164 11.18 -3.23 37.14
CA MET A 164 12.21 -4.02 37.82
C MET A 164 11.69 -4.69 39.10
N GLU A 165 10.79 -4.03 39.81
CA GLU A 165 10.13 -4.50 41.03
C GLU A 165 9.33 -5.80 40.82
N ASP A 166 8.78 -5.99 39.63
CA ASP A 166 7.97 -7.15 39.25
C ASP A 166 8.83 -8.36 38.85
N LEU A 167 10.12 -8.15 38.56
CA LEU A 167 11.03 -9.23 38.16
C LEU A 167 11.47 -10.09 39.35
N PRO A 168 11.60 -11.43 39.20
CA PRO A 168 12.14 -12.29 40.26
C PRO A 168 13.52 -11.83 40.79
N GLN A 169 13.74 -11.98 42.10
CA GLN A 169 15.06 -11.72 42.71
C GLN A 169 15.98 -12.93 42.57
N ILE A 170 17.25 -12.69 42.24
CA ILE A 170 18.31 -13.69 42.30
C ILE A 170 18.96 -13.60 43.69
N ARG A 171 18.70 -14.60 44.54
CA ARG A 171 19.24 -14.66 45.89
C ARG A 171 20.46 -15.58 45.90
N ILE A 172 21.65 -14.99 45.95
CA ILE A 172 22.91 -15.74 45.88
C ILE A 172 23.15 -16.43 47.23
N ASP A 173 22.93 -17.74 47.26
CA ASP A 173 23.20 -18.58 48.44
C ASP A 173 24.65 -19.08 48.40
N PRO A 174 25.48 -18.78 49.43
CA PRO A 174 26.85 -19.26 49.50
C PRO A 174 26.97 -20.78 49.56
N LYS A 175 25.93 -21.52 49.98
CA LYS A 175 25.92 -23.00 49.95
C LYS A 175 25.73 -23.58 48.55
N GLN A 176 25.07 -22.84 47.67
CA GLN A 176 24.84 -23.23 46.27
C GLN A 176 25.90 -22.66 45.34
N THR A 177 26.73 -21.75 45.84
CA THR A 177 27.85 -21.15 45.10
C THR A 177 29.03 -22.12 45.11
N PRO A 178 29.49 -22.60 43.94
CA PRO A 178 30.65 -23.48 43.88
C PRO A 178 31.88 -22.78 44.49
N PRO A 179 32.71 -23.45 45.31
CA PRO A 179 33.89 -22.85 45.93
C PRO A 179 34.99 -22.53 44.92
N ASP A 180 35.01 -23.24 43.77
CA ASP A 180 35.97 -23.06 42.70
C ASP A 180 35.26 -22.98 41.33
N VAL A 181 35.73 -22.09 40.45
CA VAL A 181 35.13 -21.86 39.13
C VAL A 181 36.14 -22.23 38.04
N ARG A 182 35.74 -23.12 37.13
CA ARG A 182 36.51 -23.45 35.92
C ARG A 182 36.28 -22.36 34.88
N VAL A 183 37.31 -21.57 34.58
CA VAL A 183 37.26 -20.59 33.48
C VAL A 183 37.69 -21.29 32.18
N ARG A 184 36.86 -21.18 31.13
CA ARG A 184 37.27 -21.62 29.79
C ARG A 184 38.40 -20.71 29.29
N PRO A 185 39.44 -21.25 28.64
CA PRO A 185 40.54 -20.44 28.14
C PRO A 185 40.02 -19.41 27.11
N VAL A 186 40.53 -18.19 27.19
CA VAL A 186 40.39 -17.20 26.11
C VAL A 186 41.13 -17.74 24.88
N VAL A 187 40.56 -17.57 23.69
CA VAL A 187 41.16 -18.08 22.43
C VAL A 187 42.61 -17.59 22.33
N GLY A 188 43.57 -18.54 22.39
CA GLY A 188 45.02 -18.27 22.41
C GLY A 188 45.72 -18.38 23.78
N GLY A 189 45.02 -18.70 24.87
CA GLY A 189 45.58 -18.82 26.23
C GLY A 189 45.77 -20.26 26.75
N ALA A 190 46.57 -20.40 27.81
CA ALA A 190 46.90 -21.66 28.52
C ALA A 190 45.65 -22.42 29.06
N PRO A 191 45.73 -23.76 29.28
CA PRO A 191 44.58 -24.59 29.66
C PRO A 191 43.89 -24.11 30.95
N GLY A 192 42.55 -24.23 30.99
CA GLY A 192 41.67 -23.61 31.98
C GLY A 192 42.15 -23.70 33.42
N ALA A 193 42.35 -22.54 34.05
CA ALA A 193 42.73 -22.41 35.45
C ALA A 193 41.49 -22.58 36.35
N MET A 194 41.68 -23.28 37.48
CA MET A 194 40.76 -23.22 38.61
C MET A 194 41.05 -21.91 39.34
N ILE A 195 40.10 -20.99 39.36
CA ILE A 195 40.21 -19.76 40.14
C ILE A 195 39.31 -19.83 41.37
N THR A 196 39.81 -19.27 42.47
CA THR A 196 39.07 -19.14 43.72
C THR A 196 37.96 -18.09 43.59
N LEU A 197 36.94 -18.15 44.45
CA LEU A 197 35.88 -17.14 44.48
C LEU A 197 36.40 -15.70 44.66
N GLU A 198 37.49 -15.51 45.40
CA GLU A 198 38.07 -14.19 45.62
C GLU A 198 38.77 -13.65 44.37
N GLU A 199 39.36 -14.53 43.56
CA GLU A 199 39.91 -14.18 42.25
C GLU A 199 38.80 -13.84 41.24
N VAL A 200 37.70 -14.61 41.23
CA VAL A 200 36.52 -14.29 40.42
C VAL A 200 36.01 -12.89 40.76
N ARG A 201 35.87 -12.56 42.05
CA ARG A 201 35.41 -11.25 42.52
C ARG A 201 36.33 -10.09 42.16
N LYS A 202 37.63 -10.35 41.96
CA LYS A 202 38.61 -9.35 41.50
C LYS A 202 38.57 -9.18 39.99
N GLU A 203 38.46 -10.27 39.24
CA GLU A 203 38.46 -10.25 37.78
C GLU A 203 37.11 -9.84 37.17
N TRP A 204 36.02 -10.03 37.91
CA TRP A 204 34.65 -9.78 37.45
C TRP A 204 33.93 -8.75 38.32
N PRO A 205 34.22 -7.44 38.13
CA PRO A 205 33.36 -6.38 38.62
C PRO A 205 31.93 -6.54 38.08
N VAL A 206 30.93 -6.09 38.84
CA VAL A 206 29.50 -6.16 38.45
C VAL A 206 29.25 -5.56 37.05
N LEU A 207 29.94 -4.46 36.71
CA LEU A 207 29.84 -3.84 35.39
C LEU A 207 30.30 -4.77 34.26
N ARG A 208 31.39 -5.52 34.45
CA ARG A 208 31.88 -6.49 33.46
C ARG A 208 30.85 -7.59 33.23
N THR A 209 30.20 -8.05 34.30
CA THR A 209 29.11 -9.02 34.19
C THR A 209 27.88 -8.43 33.49
N ALA A 210 27.56 -7.15 33.71
CA ALA A 210 26.48 -6.46 33.01
C ALA A 210 26.73 -6.39 31.49
N PHE A 211 27.97 -6.07 31.08
CA PHE A 211 28.37 -6.07 29.66
C PHE A 211 28.20 -7.44 29.01
N LEU A 212 28.63 -8.50 29.69
CA LEU A 212 28.49 -9.87 29.17
C LEU A 212 27.02 -10.28 29.06
N ILE A 213 26.20 -9.94 30.06
CA ILE A 213 24.76 -10.20 30.01
C ILE A 213 24.11 -9.44 28.85
N ALA A 214 24.46 -8.17 28.64
CA ALA A 214 23.94 -7.36 27.54
C ALA A 214 24.35 -7.91 26.17
N GLU A 215 25.59 -8.40 26.03
CA GLU A 215 26.08 -9.04 24.81
C GLU A 215 25.31 -10.34 24.51
N GLU A 216 25.16 -11.23 25.50
CA GLU A 216 24.42 -12.48 25.35
C GLU A 216 22.94 -12.19 24.99
N LEU A 217 22.29 -11.23 25.66
CA LEU A 217 20.93 -10.81 25.33
C LEU A 217 20.82 -10.23 23.92
N TYR A 218 21.80 -9.42 23.49
CA TYR A 218 21.79 -8.80 22.17
C TYR A 218 21.80 -9.84 21.05
N GLN A 219 22.59 -10.91 21.21
CA GLN A 219 22.65 -12.02 20.25
C GLN A 219 21.32 -12.81 20.19
N GLU A 220 20.68 -13.02 21.34
CA GLU A 220 19.43 -13.79 21.45
C GLU A 220 18.18 -13.01 21.03
N THR A 221 18.19 -11.68 21.17
CA THR A 221 17.06 -10.80 20.81
C THR A 221 17.14 -10.25 19.40
N ASN A 222 18.33 -10.24 18.77
CA ASN A 222 18.54 -9.74 17.40
C ASN A 222 19.10 -10.81 16.44
N PRO A 223 18.47 -12.00 16.28
CA PRO A 223 19.00 -13.03 15.40
C PRO A 223 18.85 -12.65 13.91
N GLY A 224 19.92 -12.81 13.14
CA GLY A 224 19.90 -12.73 11.67
C GLY A 224 19.55 -11.35 11.10
N SER A 225 18.65 -11.30 10.11
CA SER A 225 18.25 -10.09 9.37
C SER A 225 17.54 -9.02 10.23
N ALA A 226 17.16 -9.34 11.47
CA ALA A 226 16.61 -8.38 12.42
C ALA A 226 17.62 -7.28 12.80
N GLY A 227 18.90 -7.62 12.96
CA GLY A 227 19.97 -6.66 13.23
C GLY A 227 20.27 -5.72 12.05
N GLU A 228 20.19 -6.22 10.82
CA GLU A 228 20.37 -5.41 9.59
C GLU A 228 19.20 -4.45 9.34
N LEU A 229 18.00 -4.81 9.80
CA LEU A 229 16.79 -4.01 9.67
C LEU A 229 16.58 -3.02 10.84
N GLY A 230 17.46 -3.05 11.85
CA GLY A 230 17.31 -2.24 13.07
C GLY A 230 16.06 -2.61 13.88
N ILE A 231 15.69 -3.89 13.89
CA ILE A 231 14.50 -4.42 14.57
C ILE A 231 14.93 -5.17 15.84
N GLY A 232 14.86 -4.50 16.99
CA GLY A 232 15.11 -5.07 18.31
C GLY A 232 15.80 -4.09 19.26
N PRO A 233 16.01 -4.47 20.54
CA PRO A 233 16.65 -3.59 21.51
C PRO A 233 18.14 -3.40 21.18
N THR A 234 18.60 -2.17 21.32
CA THR A 234 20.00 -1.80 21.13
C THR A 234 20.88 -2.32 22.27
N PHE A 235 22.18 -2.44 22.01
CA PHE A 235 23.14 -2.84 23.05
C PHE A 235 23.11 -1.92 24.27
N ASP A 236 23.00 -0.60 24.06
CA ASP A 236 22.98 0.39 25.14
C ASP A 236 21.75 0.24 26.03
N GLU A 237 20.57 -0.04 25.45
CA GLU A 237 19.34 -0.31 26.20
C GLU A 237 19.44 -1.60 27.02
N LEU A 238 19.99 -2.66 26.42
CA LEU A 238 20.22 -3.93 27.11
C LEU A 238 21.23 -3.79 28.25
N LEU A 239 22.27 -2.97 28.07
CA LEU A 239 23.25 -2.67 29.09
C LEU A 239 22.63 -1.89 30.25
N GLU A 240 21.78 -0.91 29.96
CA GLU A 240 21.07 -0.13 30.98
C GLU A 240 20.17 -1.04 31.83
N VAL A 241 19.34 -1.87 31.18
CA VAL A 241 18.46 -2.84 31.85
C VAL A 241 19.27 -3.81 32.72
N SER A 242 20.36 -4.36 32.17
CA SER A 242 21.24 -5.29 32.87
C SER A 242 21.84 -4.64 34.13
N CYS A 243 22.31 -3.39 34.03
CA CYS A 243 22.85 -2.66 35.17
C CYS A 243 21.79 -2.41 36.26
N ARG A 244 20.57 -1.98 35.88
CA ARG A 244 19.48 -1.75 36.83
C ARG A 244 19.05 -3.05 37.52
N PHE A 245 18.96 -4.15 36.79
CA PHE A 245 18.61 -5.46 37.34
C PHE A 245 19.65 -5.95 38.34
N LEU A 246 20.94 -5.95 37.98
CA LEU A 246 22.02 -6.38 38.88
C LEU A 246 22.07 -5.53 40.15
N LYS A 247 21.76 -4.23 40.05
CA LYS A 247 21.73 -3.32 41.20
C LYS A 247 20.54 -3.54 42.14
N THR A 248 19.39 -3.94 41.61
CA THR A 248 18.11 -3.91 42.37
C THR A 248 17.55 -5.30 42.69
N ARG A 249 17.88 -6.33 41.90
CA ARG A 249 17.28 -7.68 41.98
C ARG A 249 18.27 -8.79 42.34
N VAL A 250 19.57 -8.53 42.36
CA VAL A 250 20.59 -9.49 42.85
C VAL A 250 20.89 -9.22 44.32
N VAL A 251 20.61 -10.21 45.17
CA VAL A 251 20.71 -10.08 46.63
C VAL A 251 21.65 -11.17 47.18
N PRO A 252 22.83 -10.81 47.71
CA PRO A 252 23.71 -11.77 48.37
C PRO A 252 23.14 -12.19 49.72
N LEU A 253 23.22 -13.48 50.04
CA LEU A 253 22.79 -14.02 51.34
C LEU A 253 23.99 -14.31 52.24
N GLN A 254 23.69 -14.41 53.54
CA GLN A 254 24.60 -14.92 54.55
C GLN A 254 23.95 -16.13 55.23
N VAL A 255 24.62 -17.28 55.16
CA VAL A 255 24.11 -18.54 55.71
C VAL A 255 25.23 -19.24 56.48
N ASN A 256 24.98 -19.60 57.73
CA ASN A 256 25.93 -20.32 58.59
C ASN A 256 27.34 -19.69 58.64
N GLY A 257 27.43 -18.35 58.65
CA GLY A 257 28.70 -17.62 58.71
C GLY A 257 29.40 -17.43 57.35
N LEU A 258 28.95 -18.09 56.28
CA LEU A 258 29.43 -17.85 54.92
C LEU A 258 28.69 -16.66 54.31
N LYS A 259 29.42 -15.78 53.62
CA LYS A 259 28.89 -14.55 53.01
C LYS A 259 29.12 -14.55 51.51
N SER A 260 28.05 -14.39 50.76
CA SER A 260 28.10 -14.13 49.31
C SER A 260 28.29 -12.65 49.00
N ASP A 261 28.69 -12.38 47.76
CA ASP A 261 28.87 -11.05 47.20
C ASP A 261 28.02 -10.89 45.93
N VAL A 262 27.60 -9.66 45.61
CA VAL A 262 26.86 -9.39 44.35
C VAL A 262 27.70 -9.81 43.13
N ARG A 263 29.03 -9.70 43.21
CA ARG A 263 29.95 -10.11 42.14
C ARG A 263 29.92 -11.60 41.85
N ASP A 264 29.40 -12.43 42.78
CA ASP A 264 29.24 -13.87 42.57
C ASP A 264 28.21 -14.15 41.46
N VAL A 265 27.39 -13.16 41.05
CA VAL A 265 26.52 -13.26 39.87
C VAL A 265 27.30 -13.49 38.56
N ALA A 266 28.61 -13.20 38.53
CA ALA A 266 29.48 -13.51 37.39
C ALA A 266 29.62 -15.02 37.14
N ILE A 267 29.38 -15.86 38.16
CA ILE A 267 29.49 -17.31 38.07
C ILE A 267 28.42 -17.85 37.11
N PRO A 268 28.76 -18.74 36.16
CA PRO A 268 27.83 -19.19 35.13
C PRO A 268 26.46 -19.66 35.64
N PHE A 269 26.42 -20.32 36.80
CA PHE A 269 25.17 -20.76 37.45
C PHE A 269 24.22 -19.60 37.79
N TRP A 270 24.73 -18.55 38.44
CA TRP A 270 23.94 -17.38 38.82
C TRP A 270 23.69 -16.45 37.63
N ARG A 271 24.68 -16.28 36.75
CA ARG A 271 24.56 -15.48 35.54
C ARG A 271 23.47 -16.01 34.63
N ARG A 272 23.36 -17.33 34.47
CA ARG A 272 22.33 -17.95 33.63
C ARG A 272 20.92 -17.65 34.15
N GLN A 273 20.71 -17.70 35.47
CA GLN A 273 19.41 -17.35 36.06
C GLN A 273 19.06 -15.87 35.86
N ALA A 274 20.04 -14.98 35.98
CA ALA A 274 19.84 -13.55 35.68
C ALA A 274 19.47 -13.32 34.21
N LEU A 275 20.13 -14.03 33.29
CA LEU A 275 19.82 -14.01 31.85
C LEU A 275 18.40 -14.48 31.56
N ASP A 276 17.97 -15.63 32.11
CA ASP A 276 16.65 -16.18 31.85
C ASP A 276 15.53 -15.21 32.30
N VAL A 277 15.71 -14.53 33.44
CA VAL A 277 14.77 -13.50 33.94
C VAL A 277 14.71 -12.30 32.99
N LEU A 278 15.87 -11.78 32.60
CA LEU A 278 15.97 -10.61 31.71
C LEU A 278 15.45 -10.91 30.31
N GLU A 279 15.79 -12.06 29.73
CA GLU A 279 15.32 -12.49 28.41
C GLU A 279 13.79 -12.61 28.40
N THR A 280 13.20 -13.22 29.43
CA THR A 280 11.74 -13.35 29.56
C THR A 280 11.07 -11.97 29.63
N ALA A 281 11.64 -11.05 30.41
CA ALA A 281 11.13 -9.69 30.52
C ALA A 281 11.20 -8.94 29.18
N ILE A 282 12.34 -9.00 28.49
CA ILE A 282 12.55 -8.32 27.20
C ILE A 282 11.63 -8.89 26.12
N ARG A 283 11.48 -10.22 26.04
CA ARG A 283 10.56 -10.86 25.09
C ARG A 283 9.09 -10.54 25.40
N GLY A 284 8.74 -10.40 26.68
CA GLY A 284 7.39 -10.02 27.13
C GLY A 284 6.98 -8.59 26.77
N VAL A 285 7.95 -7.69 26.58
CA VAL A 285 7.70 -6.29 26.19
C VAL A 285 7.34 -6.17 24.69
N GLY A 286 7.76 -7.11 23.84
CA GLY A 286 7.54 -7.02 22.39
C GLY A 286 8.21 -5.78 21.76
N VAL A 287 7.77 -5.34 20.57
CA VAL A 287 8.22 -4.07 19.94
C VAL A 287 7.58 -2.85 20.65
N ALA A 288 7.44 -2.90 21.98
CA ALA A 288 7.02 -1.74 22.76
C ALA A 288 8.20 -0.80 22.94
N GLY A 289 7.91 0.51 22.91
CA GLY A 289 8.91 1.57 22.95
C GLY A 289 9.24 2.18 21.60
N VAL A 290 8.82 1.61 20.47
CA VAL A 290 9.00 2.25 19.15
C VAL A 290 7.74 3.05 18.77
N ALA A 291 7.85 4.38 18.75
CA ALA A 291 6.86 5.22 18.08
C ALA A 291 7.37 5.72 16.73
N ALA A 292 6.44 5.84 15.78
CA ALA A 292 6.73 6.48 14.51
C ALA A 292 6.84 8.00 14.75
N VAL A 293 8.05 8.55 14.66
CA VAL A 293 8.29 10.00 14.76
C VAL A 293 8.23 10.58 13.35
N PRO A 294 7.28 11.50 13.05
CA PRO A 294 7.21 12.12 11.74
C PRO A 294 8.38 13.08 11.54
N ILE A 295 9.11 12.94 10.44
CA ILE A 295 10.09 13.93 9.98
C ILE A 295 9.34 14.93 9.11
N LEU A 296 9.22 16.16 9.62
CA LEU A 296 8.48 17.23 8.96
C LEU A 296 9.33 17.91 7.87
N GLY A 297 8.66 18.35 6.81
CA GLY A 297 9.25 19.15 5.74
C GLY A 297 9.31 20.63 6.09
N SER A 298 9.70 21.44 5.11
CA SER A 298 9.64 22.91 5.19
C SER A 298 8.62 23.42 4.16
N PRO A 299 7.55 24.11 4.59
CA PRO A 299 7.16 24.38 5.97
C PRO A 299 6.73 23.10 6.71
N GLU A 300 6.81 23.09 8.04
CA GLU A 300 6.42 21.95 8.89
C GLU A 300 4.92 21.68 8.83
N TRP A 301 4.13 22.74 8.68
CA TRP A 301 2.69 22.69 8.54
C TRP A 301 2.28 23.32 7.22
N LEU A 302 1.47 22.60 6.45
CA LEU A 302 0.75 23.16 5.32
C LEU A 302 -0.52 23.81 5.81
N ASP A 303 -0.84 24.94 5.22
CA ASP A 303 -1.91 25.78 5.69
C ASP A 303 -2.70 26.37 4.53
N SER A 304 -4.01 26.10 4.52
CA SER A 304 -4.89 26.60 3.48
C SER A 304 -4.87 28.13 3.33
N ALA A 305 -4.51 28.89 4.37
CA ALA A 305 -4.34 30.35 4.29
C ALA A 305 -3.18 30.78 3.36
N ASN A 306 -2.19 29.92 3.16
CA ASN A 306 -1.01 30.19 2.33
C ASN A 306 -1.19 29.69 0.89
N LEU A 307 -2.38 29.22 0.50
CA LEU A 307 -2.67 28.80 -0.85
C LEU A 307 -2.54 29.98 -1.80
N ARG A 308 -1.63 29.88 -2.78
CA ARG A 308 -1.51 30.87 -3.84
C ARG A 308 -2.75 30.81 -4.72
N ARG A 309 -3.38 31.97 -4.98
CA ARG A 309 -4.53 32.06 -5.87
C ARG A 309 -4.24 31.47 -7.25
N PHE A 310 -5.22 30.80 -7.84
CA PHE A 310 -5.12 30.25 -9.20
C PHE A 310 -6.47 30.28 -9.91
N GLN A 311 -6.46 30.14 -11.23
CA GLN A 311 -7.66 30.08 -12.05
C GLN A 311 -8.10 28.62 -12.27
N TRP A 312 -9.42 28.40 -12.25
CA TRP A 312 -10.04 27.12 -12.52
C TRP A 312 -11.15 27.25 -13.56
N THR A 313 -11.18 26.35 -14.53
CA THR A 313 -12.18 26.30 -15.62
C THR A 313 -13.05 25.05 -15.57
N GLY A 314 -12.76 24.13 -14.65
CA GLY A 314 -13.48 22.88 -14.49
C GLY A 314 -14.73 23.00 -13.61
N ILE A 315 -15.19 21.84 -13.14
CA ILE A 315 -16.33 21.74 -12.25
C ILE A 315 -15.98 22.41 -10.91
N VAL A 316 -16.93 23.12 -10.32
CA VAL A 316 -16.78 23.72 -8.99
C VAL A 316 -17.95 23.35 -8.07
N ALA A 317 -17.66 23.13 -6.80
CA ALA A 317 -18.65 23.12 -5.72
C ALA A 317 -18.60 24.44 -4.93
N ASP A 318 -19.69 24.76 -4.22
CA ASP A 318 -19.82 26.02 -3.49
C ASP A 318 -18.82 26.15 -2.33
N GLY A 319 -18.61 25.07 -1.58
CA GLY A 319 -17.63 25.04 -0.49
C GLY A 319 -18.02 25.93 0.67
N LYS A 320 -19.22 25.78 1.21
CA LYS A 320 -19.70 26.52 2.38
C LYS A 320 -18.83 26.29 3.61
N ARG A 321 -18.23 25.11 3.75
CA ARG A 321 -17.30 24.72 4.84
C ARG A 321 -15.85 24.53 4.38
N CYS A 322 -15.49 25.06 3.20
CA CYS A 322 -14.13 25.06 2.69
C CYS A 322 -13.55 26.47 2.74
N HIS A 323 -12.28 26.63 3.12
CA HIS A 323 -11.64 27.94 3.26
C HIS A 323 -11.54 28.72 1.94
N THR A 324 -11.61 28.06 0.78
CA THR A 324 -11.51 28.73 -0.52
C THR A 324 -12.82 29.36 -1.00
N THR A 325 -12.73 30.30 -1.94
CA THR A 325 -13.89 30.91 -2.62
C THR A 325 -14.86 29.87 -3.20
N LYS A 326 -14.32 28.87 -3.90
CA LYS A 326 -15.00 27.67 -4.43
C LYS A 326 -14.12 26.44 -4.26
N VAL A 327 -14.69 25.24 -4.40
CA VAL A 327 -13.94 23.98 -4.39
C VAL A 327 -13.71 23.53 -5.84
N PRO A 328 -12.45 23.44 -6.31
CA PRO A 328 -12.15 22.93 -7.65
C PRO A 328 -12.32 21.41 -7.70
N CYS A 329 -13.11 20.92 -8.64
CA CYS A 329 -13.37 19.49 -8.83
C CYS A 329 -13.02 19.07 -10.26
N HIS A 330 -12.29 17.97 -10.40
CA HIS A 330 -11.97 17.32 -11.67
C HIS A 330 -13.12 16.46 -12.18
N THR A 331 -13.97 15.96 -11.28
CA THR A 331 -15.07 15.05 -11.62
C THR A 331 -16.37 15.42 -10.91
N ASP A 332 -17.51 14.95 -11.44
CA ASP A 332 -18.81 15.08 -10.78
C ASP A 332 -18.85 14.32 -9.44
N LEU A 333 -18.09 13.23 -9.31
CA LEU A 333 -17.95 12.49 -8.06
C LEU A 333 -17.37 13.38 -6.96
N GLU A 334 -16.28 14.09 -7.25
CA GLU A 334 -15.66 15.02 -6.31
C GLU A 334 -16.60 16.17 -5.95
N LYS A 335 -17.33 16.72 -6.93
CA LYS A 335 -18.33 17.76 -6.67
C LYS A 335 -19.41 17.25 -5.74
N ARG A 336 -19.98 16.07 -6.00
CA ARG A 336 -21.02 15.47 -5.15
C ARG A 336 -20.52 15.20 -3.74
N PHE A 337 -19.27 14.74 -3.61
CA PHE A 337 -18.68 14.53 -2.29
C PHE A 337 -18.46 15.85 -1.55
N ALA A 338 -17.99 16.90 -2.23
CA ALA A 338 -17.88 18.23 -1.65
C ALA A 338 -19.25 18.81 -1.21
N ASP A 339 -20.30 18.64 -2.04
CA ASP A 339 -21.67 19.05 -1.70
C ASP A 339 -22.21 18.28 -0.48
N PHE A 340 -21.87 16.99 -0.34
CA PHE A 340 -22.17 16.20 0.85
C PHE A 340 -21.44 16.75 2.09
N LEU A 341 -20.15 17.07 2.00
CA LEU A 341 -19.38 17.61 3.14
C LEU A 341 -19.91 18.97 3.63
N ASP A 342 -20.47 19.79 2.73
CA ASP A 342 -21.12 21.06 3.09
C ASP A 342 -22.41 20.88 3.91
N THR A 343 -23.06 19.72 3.79
CA THR A 343 -24.37 19.44 4.42
C THR A 343 -24.29 18.42 5.57
N ALA A 344 -23.20 17.65 5.66
CA ALA A 344 -22.99 16.66 6.70
C ALA A 344 -23.07 17.26 8.11
N THR A 345 -23.67 16.58 9.07
CA THR A 345 -23.94 17.17 10.41
C THR A 345 -22.71 17.28 11.31
N ASP A 346 -21.69 16.47 11.07
CA ASP A 346 -20.49 16.30 11.88
C ASP A 346 -19.23 16.95 11.28
N VAL A 347 -19.24 17.34 10.00
CA VAL A 347 -18.09 17.99 9.34
C VAL A 347 -17.94 19.43 9.82
N LEU A 348 -16.80 19.79 10.38
CA LEU A 348 -16.50 21.17 10.82
C LEU A 348 -15.99 22.02 9.67
N ARG A 349 -15.02 21.48 8.92
CA ARG A 349 -14.36 22.14 7.80
C ARG A 349 -13.67 21.11 6.91
N TYR A 350 -13.45 21.44 5.66
CA TYR A 350 -12.70 20.57 4.76
C TYR A 350 -11.93 21.38 3.72
N PHE A 351 -11.04 20.70 3.00
CA PHE A 351 -10.22 21.30 1.95
C PHE A 351 -9.97 20.26 0.85
N LYS A 352 -10.14 20.65 -0.42
CA LYS A 352 -9.69 19.83 -1.57
C LYS A 352 -8.21 20.07 -1.76
N ASN A 353 -7.41 19.01 -1.77
CA ASN A 353 -5.95 19.05 -1.90
C ASN A 353 -5.47 19.40 -3.33
N GLU A 354 -6.07 20.42 -3.94
CA GLU A 354 -5.70 20.91 -5.27
C GLU A 354 -4.66 22.03 -5.09
N ARG A 355 -3.47 21.85 -5.66
CA ARG A 355 -2.32 22.77 -5.56
C ARG A 355 -1.87 23.10 -4.13
N PHE A 356 -2.34 22.34 -3.15
CA PHE A 356 -2.00 22.50 -1.74
C PHE A 356 -0.70 21.80 -1.36
N GLY A 357 -0.35 20.74 -2.09
CA GLY A 357 0.93 20.05 -1.98
C GLY A 357 1.02 19.03 -0.86
N PHE A 358 -0.07 18.73 -0.16
CA PHE A 358 -0.08 17.66 0.84
C PHE A 358 0.02 16.30 0.15
N SER A 359 0.99 15.49 0.58
CA SER A 359 1.17 14.14 0.03
C SER A 359 1.58 13.14 1.10
N VAL A 360 1.26 11.88 0.85
CA VAL A 360 1.68 10.72 1.61
C VAL A 360 2.68 9.95 0.77
N THR A 361 3.88 9.74 1.31
CA THR A 361 4.90 8.94 0.65
C THR A 361 4.57 7.45 0.78
N TYR A 362 4.64 6.72 -0.34
CA TYR A 362 4.53 5.27 -0.40
C TYR A 362 5.64 4.68 -1.27
N TYR A 363 5.88 3.38 -1.14
CA TYR A 363 6.91 2.69 -1.91
C TYR A 363 6.27 1.72 -2.90
N GLU A 364 6.74 1.75 -4.14
CA GLU A 364 6.34 0.82 -5.20
C GLU A 364 7.62 0.38 -5.91
N ASN A 365 7.87 -0.93 -5.98
CA ASN A 365 9.11 -1.50 -6.54
C ASN A 365 10.39 -0.88 -5.94
N ASN A 366 10.40 -0.72 -4.61
CA ASN A 366 11.48 -0.11 -3.84
C ASN A 366 11.83 1.35 -4.23
N ARG A 367 10.89 2.06 -4.89
CA ARG A 367 11.04 3.49 -5.21
C ARG A 367 9.99 4.32 -4.46
N PRO A 368 10.39 5.45 -3.87
CA PRO A 368 9.45 6.36 -3.22
C PRO A 368 8.56 7.03 -4.27
N ARG A 369 7.26 7.08 -3.99
CA ARG A 369 6.22 7.73 -4.79
C ARG A 369 5.40 8.61 -3.88
N GLN A 370 4.82 9.67 -4.45
CA GLN A 370 3.91 10.56 -3.74
C GLN A 370 2.46 10.24 -4.11
N TYR A 371 1.65 10.07 -3.08
CA TYR A 371 0.20 9.95 -3.19
C TYR A 371 -0.44 11.23 -2.65
N TYR A 372 -1.36 11.83 -3.42
CA TYR A 372 -2.07 13.04 -3.04
C TYR A 372 -3.54 12.66 -2.79
N PRO A 373 -3.99 12.55 -1.54
CA PRO A 373 -5.40 12.32 -1.23
C PRO A 373 -6.25 13.49 -1.72
N ASP A 374 -7.48 13.22 -2.14
CA ASP A 374 -8.37 14.24 -2.69
C ASP A 374 -8.77 15.30 -1.66
N PHE A 375 -9.23 14.89 -0.48
CA PHE A 375 -9.80 15.79 0.51
C PHE A 375 -9.15 15.60 1.88
N ILE A 376 -9.07 16.71 2.62
CA ILE A 376 -8.69 16.76 4.02
C ILE A 376 -9.89 17.34 4.77
N ILE A 377 -10.41 16.62 5.77
CA ILE A 377 -11.67 16.95 6.44
C ILE A 377 -11.44 16.96 7.96
N ALA A 378 -11.93 17.97 8.65
CA ALA A 378 -12.06 17.95 10.11
C ALA A 378 -13.53 17.69 10.45
N ALA A 379 -13.81 16.65 11.23
CA ALA A 379 -15.15 16.28 11.66
C ALA A 379 -15.18 15.97 13.16
N ARG A 380 -16.36 16.03 13.77
CA ARG A 380 -16.56 15.63 15.18
C ARG A 380 -16.78 14.12 15.28
N ASP A 381 -16.13 13.49 16.25
CA ASP A 381 -16.47 12.14 16.67
C ASP A 381 -17.74 12.11 17.54
N ALA A 382 -18.14 10.91 17.96
CA ALA A 382 -19.30 10.70 18.83
C ALA A 382 -19.18 11.42 20.20
N ASN A 383 -17.97 11.73 20.64
CA ASN A 383 -17.68 12.44 21.88
C ASN A 383 -17.49 13.96 21.66
N GLY A 384 -17.73 14.45 20.43
CA GLY A 384 -17.56 15.86 20.06
C GLY A 384 -16.11 16.29 19.84
N ARG A 385 -15.14 15.38 19.87
CA ARG A 385 -13.73 15.67 19.62
C ARG A 385 -13.46 15.83 18.13
N GLU A 386 -12.57 16.75 17.77
CA GLU A 386 -12.17 16.94 16.39
C GLU A 386 -11.26 15.79 15.92
N VAL A 387 -11.61 15.19 14.79
CA VAL A 387 -10.87 14.12 14.11
C VAL A 387 -10.62 14.54 12.67
N MET A 388 -9.38 14.41 12.24
CA MET A 388 -8.96 14.68 10.86
C MET A 388 -9.17 13.45 9.99
N TRP A 389 -9.63 13.63 8.77
CA TRP A 389 -9.85 12.58 7.79
C TRP A 389 -9.13 12.91 6.49
N LEU A 390 -8.41 11.94 5.96
CA LEU A 390 -7.93 11.94 4.58
C LEU A 390 -8.92 11.13 3.75
N ALA A 391 -9.51 11.74 2.72
CA ALA A 391 -10.47 11.07 1.86
C ALA A 391 -9.99 11.01 0.40
N GLU A 392 -10.22 9.86 -0.24
CA GLU A 392 -9.98 9.63 -1.67
C GLU A 392 -11.30 9.26 -2.34
N THR A 393 -11.64 9.97 -3.42
CA THR A 393 -12.80 9.64 -4.24
C THR A 393 -12.35 8.85 -5.47
N LYS A 394 -13.02 7.73 -5.78
CA LYS A 394 -12.65 6.90 -6.94
C LYS A 394 -13.84 6.39 -7.72
N GLY A 395 -13.84 6.68 -9.03
CA GLY A 395 -14.75 6.02 -9.98
C GLY A 395 -14.23 4.65 -10.44
N GLU A 396 -12.96 4.60 -10.85
CA GLU A 396 -12.30 3.40 -11.39
C GLU A 396 -11.16 2.94 -10.46
N ILE A 397 -11.20 1.67 -10.03
CA ILE A 397 -10.16 1.08 -9.18
C ILE A 397 -9.04 0.52 -10.07
N ARG A 398 -7.81 0.97 -9.82
CA ARG A 398 -6.58 0.50 -10.50
C ARG A 398 -5.71 -0.32 -9.54
N PRO A 399 -4.79 -1.18 -10.03
CA PRO A 399 -3.95 -2.02 -9.16
C PRO A 399 -3.19 -1.22 -8.06
N ASN A 400 -2.60 -0.07 -8.40
CA ASN A 400 -1.89 0.78 -7.44
C ASN A 400 -2.78 1.49 -6.41
N THR A 401 -4.11 1.39 -6.53
CA THR A 401 -5.06 2.00 -5.57
C THR A 401 -4.90 1.37 -4.18
N LYS A 402 -4.61 0.07 -4.12
CA LYS A 402 -4.40 -0.64 -2.84
C LYS A 402 -3.20 -0.10 -2.07
N LEU A 403 -2.04 0.05 -2.74
CA LEU A 403 -0.83 0.60 -2.13
C LEU A 403 -1.04 2.01 -1.58
N LYS A 404 -1.74 2.87 -2.34
CA LYS A 404 -2.07 4.24 -1.91
C LYS A 404 -3.00 4.27 -0.69
N ARG A 405 -4.04 3.41 -0.70
CA ARG A 405 -4.99 3.27 0.42
C ARG A 405 -4.28 2.80 1.68
N GLU A 406 -3.47 1.75 1.59
CA GLU A 406 -2.71 1.21 2.72
C GLU A 406 -1.69 2.22 3.24
N ALA A 407 -0.98 2.94 2.36
CA ALA A 407 -0.06 3.99 2.77
C ALA A 407 -0.79 5.11 3.54
N ALA A 408 -1.96 5.54 3.08
CA ALA A 408 -2.76 6.55 3.76
C ALA A 408 -3.33 6.08 5.10
N ARG A 409 -3.80 4.82 5.17
CA ARG A 409 -4.22 4.19 6.44
C ARG A 409 -3.09 4.14 7.45
N LEU A 410 -1.91 3.68 7.01
CA LEU A 410 -0.73 3.60 7.86
C LEU A 410 -0.27 5.00 8.32
N TRP A 411 -0.29 5.98 7.41
CA TRP A 411 0.01 7.37 7.74
C TRP A 411 -0.95 7.91 8.82
N CYS A 412 -2.26 7.69 8.67
CA CYS A 412 -3.25 8.11 9.68
C CYS A 412 -3.04 7.41 11.03
N LYS A 413 -2.75 6.11 11.01
CA LYS A 413 -2.45 5.34 12.23
C LYS A 413 -1.22 5.90 12.95
N LYS A 414 -0.14 6.15 12.21
CA LYS A 414 1.10 6.70 12.78
C LYS A 414 0.90 8.12 13.31
N MET A 415 0.18 8.98 12.60
CA MET A 415 -0.13 10.34 13.07
C MET A 415 -0.97 10.34 14.35
N SER A 416 -1.95 9.43 14.44
CA SER A 416 -2.79 9.26 15.63
C SER A 416 -2.01 8.78 16.85
N ALA A 417 -0.92 8.03 16.63
CA ALA A 417 -0.01 7.60 17.69
C ALA A 417 1.00 8.70 18.08
N ALA A 418 1.45 9.52 17.12
CA ALA A 418 2.49 10.54 17.31
C ALA A 418 2.01 11.86 17.96
N GLN A 419 0.86 11.87 18.64
CA GLN A 419 0.27 13.04 19.31
C GLN A 419 -0.15 14.21 18.38
N TYR A 420 -0.23 14.04 17.05
CA TYR A 420 -0.68 15.08 16.11
C TYR A 420 -2.22 15.13 15.95
N GLY A 421 -2.96 14.80 17.00
CA GLY A 421 -4.41 14.63 16.95
C GLY A 421 -4.84 13.28 16.36
N GLN A 422 -6.15 13.06 16.25
CA GLN A 422 -6.71 11.82 15.71
C GLN A 422 -6.89 11.91 14.20
N TRP A 423 -6.44 10.89 13.46
CA TRP A 423 -6.50 10.83 12.01
C TRP A 423 -7.14 9.53 11.52
N ARG A 424 -7.99 9.65 10.49
CA ARG A 424 -8.65 8.51 9.84
C ARG A 424 -8.55 8.61 8.33
N TYR A 425 -8.61 7.47 7.66
CA TYR A 425 -8.63 7.41 6.20
C TYR A 425 -9.99 6.92 5.71
N LEU A 426 -10.54 7.59 4.70
CA LEU A 426 -11.80 7.24 4.06
C LEU A 426 -11.61 7.04 2.55
N PHE A 427 -11.87 5.83 2.07
CA PHE A 427 -11.93 5.57 0.63
C PHE A 427 -13.38 5.61 0.18
N VAL A 428 -13.71 6.46 -0.79
CA VAL A 428 -15.07 6.75 -1.24
C VAL A 428 -15.22 6.35 -2.71
N PRO A 429 -15.58 5.09 -2.98
CA PRO A 429 -15.90 4.69 -4.34
C PRO A 429 -17.27 5.20 -4.77
N GLN A 430 -17.41 5.49 -6.07
CA GLN A 430 -18.56 6.24 -6.61
C GLN A 430 -19.91 5.58 -6.33
N LYS A 431 -20.02 4.28 -6.59
CA LYS A 431 -21.29 3.55 -6.49
C LYS A 431 -21.79 3.51 -5.05
N GLU A 432 -20.86 3.37 -4.11
CA GLU A 432 -21.13 3.26 -2.70
C GLU A 432 -21.52 4.63 -2.10
N LEU A 433 -20.90 5.72 -2.58
CA LEU A 433 -21.36 7.07 -2.22
C LEU A 433 -22.78 7.32 -2.73
N GLU A 434 -23.06 7.01 -4.00
CA GLU A 434 -24.41 7.17 -4.58
C GLU A 434 -25.46 6.36 -3.82
N ALA A 435 -25.14 5.11 -3.46
CA ALA A 435 -26.00 4.26 -2.64
C ALA A 435 -26.23 4.83 -1.23
N ALA A 436 -25.17 5.29 -0.55
CA ALA A 436 -25.27 5.88 0.79
C ALA A 436 -26.13 7.15 0.79
N LEU A 437 -25.96 8.01 -0.23
CA LEU A 437 -26.78 9.21 -0.39
C LEU A 437 -28.25 8.89 -0.68
N ALA A 438 -28.53 7.84 -1.46
CA ALA A 438 -29.90 7.38 -1.73
C ALA A 438 -30.63 6.89 -0.46
N VAL A 439 -29.90 6.31 0.50
CA VAL A 439 -30.43 5.88 1.81
C VAL A 439 -30.50 7.05 2.82
N GLY A 440 -30.06 8.25 2.43
CA GLY A 440 -30.20 9.46 3.23
C GLY A 440 -29.15 9.58 4.34
N VAL A 441 -27.94 9.08 4.14
CA VAL A 441 -26.79 9.32 5.04
C VAL A 441 -26.53 10.82 5.19
N ARG A 442 -26.44 11.31 6.45
CA ARG A 442 -26.32 12.75 6.76
C ARG A 442 -25.06 13.14 7.52
N SER A 443 -24.18 12.19 7.83
CA SER A 443 -22.92 12.46 8.56
C SER A 443 -21.77 11.69 7.94
N LEU A 444 -20.55 12.22 8.07
CA LEU A 444 -19.33 11.57 7.61
C LEU A 444 -19.11 10.25 8.37
N ALA A 445 -19.43 10.21 9.66
CA ALA A 445 -19.40 8.97 10.45
C ALA A 445 -20.33 7.89 9.89
N GLN A 446 -21.59 8.22 9.60
CA GLN A 446 -22.52 7.27 8.96
C GLN A 446 -22.05 6.83 7.56
N LEU A 447 -21.45 7.75 6.79
CA LEU A 447 -20.87 7.40 5.50
C LEU A 447 -19.69 6.44 5.68
N ALA A 448 -18.78 6.72 6.61
CA ALA A 448 -17.66 5.83 6.92
C ALA A 448 -18.16 4.45 7.35
N ASP A 449 -19.15 4.37 8.23
CA ASP A 449 -19.75 3.09 8.66
C ASP A 449 -20.42 2.37 7.48
N ALA A 450 -21.14 3.09 6.60
CA ALA A 450 -21.76 2.49 5.42
C ALA A 450 -20.74 1.91 4.44
N LEU A 451 -19.57 2.55 4.34
CA LEU A 451 -18.45 2.12 3.48
C LEU A 451 -17.58 1.04 4.11
N ASP A 452 -17.53 0.95 5.45
CA ASP A 452 -16.73 -0.01 6.21
C ASP A 452 -17.53 -1.25 6.63
N ARG A 453 -18.85 -1.29 6.40
CA ARG A 453 -19.67 -2.48 6.67
C ARG A 453 -19.11 -3.69 5.91
N PRO A 454 -18.54 -4.70 6.58
CA PRO A 454 -18.44 -6.01 5.97
C PRO A 454 -19.87 -6.43 5.62
N ARG A 455 -20.10 -6.91 4.39
CA ARG A 455 -21.36 -7.55 4.04
C ARG A 455 -21.60 -8.63 5.11
N PRO A 456 -22.76 -8.69 5.78
CA PRO A 456 -23.00 -9.73 6.78
C PRO A 456 -22.69 -11.08 6.15
N ALA A 457 -21.97 -11.93 6.88
CA ALA A 457 -21.67 -13.28 6.40
C ALA A 457 -23.00 -13.97 6.06
N PRO A 458 -23.13 -14.58 4.87
CA PRO A 458 -24.36 -15.23 4.47
C PRO A 458 -24.74 -16.30 5.50
N GLN A 459 -25.82 -16.10 6.25
CA GLN A 459 -26.30 -17.07 7.24
C GLN A 459 -27.36 -17.95 6.58
N LEU A 460 -26.92 -18.93 5.81
CA LEU A 460 -27.84 -19.92 5.26
C LEU A 460 -28.19 -20.96 6.32
N ARG A 461 -29.48 -21.19 6.50
CA ARG A 461 -29.99 -22.26 7.36
C ARG A 461 -29.73 -23.61 6.68
N VAL A 462 -28.74 -24.35 7.18
CA VAL A 462 -28.46 -25.72 6.74
C VAL A 462 -29.48 -26.67 7.38
N ILE A 463 -30.20 -27.40 6.54
CA ILE A 463 -31.19 -28.41 6.93
C ILE A 463 -30.49 -29.76 7.01
N SER A 464 -30.72 -30.48 8.11
CA SER A 464 -30.15 -31.82 8.34
C SER A 464 -30.66 -32.83 7.32
N LEU A 465 -29.86 -33.85 7.03
CA LEU A 465 -30.19 -34.96 6.13
C LEU A 465 -31.41 -35.77 6.59
N GLU A 466 -31.67 -35.78 7.89
CA GLU A 466 -32.75 -36.54 8.53
C GLU A 466 -34.09 -35.77 8.55
N ASP A 467 -34.09 -34.51 8.11
CA ASP A 467 -35.30 -33.68 8.10
C ASP A 467 -36.29 -34.14 7.02
N GLU A 468 -37.54 -34.37 7.39
CA GLU A 468 -38.62 -34.80 6.48
C GLU A 468 -38.80 -33.85 5.29
N ARG A 469 -38.47 -32.55 5.44
CA ARG A 469 -38.51 -31.57 4.34
C ARG A 469 -37.55 -31.92 3.22
N VAL A 470 -36.40 -32.54 3.51
CA VAL A 470 -35.42 -32.93 2.49
C VAL A 470 -36.04 -33.94 1.52
N GLN A 471 -36.76 -34.95 2.04
CA GLN A 471 -37.39 -35.96 1.20
C GLN A 471 -38.50 -35.38 0.30
N ARG A 472 -39.21 -34.36 0.80
CA ARG A 472 -40.34 -33.75 0.07
C ARG A 472 -39.91 -32.70 -0.94
N ASP A 473 -38.93 -31.86 -0.57
CA ASP A 473 -38.64 -30.58 -1.22
C ASP A 473 -37.26 -30.53 -1.91
N ALA A 474 -36.48 -31.63 -1.87
CA ALA A 474 -35.24 -31.78 -2.61
C ALA A 474 -35.41 -31.47 -4.11
N PHE A 475 -34.53 -30.61 -4.63
CA PHE A 475 -34.53 -30.12 -6.02
C PHE A 475 -35.82 -29.42 -6.47
N LYS A 476 -36.72 -29.08 -5.53
CA LYS A 476 -37.89 -28.22 -5.77
C LYS A 476 -37.64 -26.83 -5.19
N THR A 477 -37.26 -26.79 -3.92
CA THR A 477 -36.85 -25.55 -3.21
C THR A 477 -35.52 -25.71 -2.47
N LEU A 478 -35.05 -26.96 -2.30
CA LEU A 478 -33.80 -27.27 -1.60
C LEU A 478 -32.72 -27.76 -2.57
N LEU A 479 -31.47 -27.35 -2.36
CA LEU A 479 -30.30 -27.89 -3.04
C LEU A 479 -29.30 -28.50 -2.04
N PRO A 480 -28.56 -29.55 -2.44
CA PRO A 480 -27.53 -30.14 -1.60
C PRO A 480 -26.32 -29.20 -1.45
N LEU A 481 -25.80 -29.09 -0.24
CA LEU A 481 -24.60 -28.33 0.10
C LEU A 481 -23.39 -29.26 0.21
N TYR A 482 -22.36 -28.99 -0.60
CA TYR A 482 -21.10 -29.72 -0.58
C TYR A 482 -19.94 -28.76 -0.30
N SER A 483 -18.88 -29.25 0.34
CA SER A 483 -17.58 -28.58 0.25
C SER A 483 -17.11 -28.51 -1.22
N LEU A 484 -16.24 -27.56 -1.57
CA LEU A 484 -15.72 -27.46 -2.94
C LEU A 484 -14.99 -28.74 -3.38
N LYS A 485 -14.25 -29.36 -2.46
CA LYS A 485 -13.57 -30.64 -2.66
C LYS A 485 -14.56 -31.77 -2.92
N ALA A 486 -15.62 -31.80 -2.13
CA ALA A 486 -16.72 -32.74 -2.23
C ALA A 486 -17.44 -32.67 -3.59
N ALA A 487 -17.94 -31.48 -3.97
CA ALA A 487 -18.66 -31.31 -5.22
C ALA A 487 -17.84 -31.75 -6.45
N ALA A 488 -16.55 -31.46 -6.42
CA ALA A 488 -15.69 -31.75 -7.55
C ALA A 488 -15.22 -33.21 -7.63
N GLY A 489 -15.23 -33.96 -6.52
CA GLY A 489 -15.09 -35.42 -6.51
C GLY A 489 -16.36 -36.13 -7.02
N TYR A 490 -17.52 -35.75 -6.50
CA TYR A 490 -18.81 -36.39 -6.81
C TYR A 490 -19.24 -36.15 -8.27
N PHE A 491 -19.20 -34.89 -8.72
CA PHE A 491 -19.62 -34.53 -10.09
C PHE A 491 -18.47 -34.60 -11.11
N GLY A 492 -17.22 -34.74 -10.66
CA GLY A 492 -16.05 -34.95 -11.50
C GLY A 492 -15.79 -36.43 -11.77
N ASN A 493 -15.47 -37.22 -10.74
CA ASN A 493 -15.04 -38.61 -10.90
C ASN A 493 -16.02 -39.67 -10.35
N GLY A 494 -17.12 -39.26 -9.71
CA GLY A 494 -18.08 -40.20 -9.12
C GLY A 494 -17.63 -40.82 -7.80
N GLU A 495 -16.72 -40.16 -7.07
CA GLU A 495 -16.29 -40.62 -5.75
C GLU A 495 -17.36 -40.35 -4.68
N ALA A 496 -17.42 -41.22 -3.67
CA ALA A 496 -18.28 -41.03 -2.51
C ALA A 496 -17.81 -39.81 -1.70
N VAL A 497 -18.74 -38.91 -1.44
CA VAL A 497 -18.45 -37.59 -0.92
C VAL A 497 -19.45 -37.26 0.18
N GLU A 498 -18.97 -36.65 1.27
CA GLU A 498 -19.82 -36.23 2.39
C GLU A 498 -20.65 -35.00 2.01
N LEU A 499 -21.97 -35.14 2.18
CA LEU A 499 -22.96 -34.08 2.01
C LEU A 499 -23.09 -33.34 3.35
N GLU A 500 -22.88 -32.02 3.35
CA GLU A 500 -22.92 -31.21 4.58
C GLU A 500 -24.35 -30.90 5.03
N GLY A 501 -25.31 -30.93 4.11
CA GLY A 501 -26.74 -30.72 4.38
C GLY A 501 -27.49 -30.20 3.16
N TRP A 502 -28.68 -29.64 3.38
CA TRP A 502 -29.49 -29.03 2.34
C TRP A 502 -29.76 -27.56 2.63
N VAL A 503 -29.87 -26.76 1.58
CA VAL A 503 -30.06 -25.31 1.67
C VAL A 503 -31.27 -24.91 0.86
N GLU A 504 -32.12 -24.04 1.42
CA GLU A 504 -33.26 -23.45 0.72
C GLU A 504 -32.79 -22.36 -0.24
N VAL A 505 -33.23 -22.45 -1.49
CA VAL A 505 -32.76 -21.60 -2.59
C VAL A 505 -33.95 -20.92 -3.24
N GLU A 506 -34.07 -19.61 -3.02
CA GLU A 506 -35.08 -18.77 -3.65
C GLU A 506 -34.51 -18.03 -4.87
N GLY A 507 -35.36 -17.72 -5.86
CA GLY A 507 -35.01 -16.83 -6.97
C GLY A 507 -34.03 -17.39 -8.02
N SER A 508 -33.66 -18.67 -7.97
CA SER A 508 -32.65 -19.28 -8.87
C SER A 508 -33.22 -19.98 -10.12
N GLY A 509 -34.50 -19.76 -10.43
CA GLY A 509 -35.20 -20.46 -11.51
C GLY A 509 -35.64 -21.89 -11.13
N ARG A 510 -35.92 -22.74 -12.12
CA ARG A 510 -36.33 -24.14 -11.87
C ARG A 510 -35.12 -24.96 -11.43
N LEU A 511 -35.17 -25.44 -10.18
CA LEU A 511 -34.15 -26.33 -9.61
C LEU A 511 -34.24 -27.72 -10.24
N ASP A 512 -33.10 -28.41 -10.32
CA ASP A 512 -33.00 -29.79 -10.78
C ASP A 512 -31.81 -30.51 -10.12
N ASN A 513 -31.75 -31.83 -10.33
CA ASN A 513 -30.77 -32.72 -9.72
C ASN A 513 -29.32 -32.54 -10.20
N ARG A 514 -29.05 -31.60 -11.13
CA ARG A 514 -27.69 -31.23 -11.53
C ARG A 514 -27.20 -29.99 -10.80
N MET A 515 -28.06 -29.35 -9.99
CA MET A 515 -27.68 -28.17 -9.22
C MET A 515 -27.23 -28.53 -7.80
N PHE A 516 -26.27 -27.78 -7.29
CA PHE A 516 -25.76 -27.91 -5.93
C PHE A 516 -25.18 -26.59 -5.42
N VAL A 517 -24.95 -26.50 -4.11
CA VAL A 517 -24.37 -25.32 -3.46
C VAL A 517 -22.96 -25.63 -2.96
N CYS A 518 -22.03 -24.69 -3.12
CA CYS A 518 -20.72 -24.73 -2.48
C CYS A 518 -20.38 -23.40 -1.82
N ARG A 519 -19.64 -23.45 -0.70
CA ARG A 519 -19.07 -22.25 -0.09
C ARG A 519 -17.77 -21.86 -0.77
N ALA A 520 -17.64 -20.60 -1.18
CA ALA A 520 -16.43 -20.03 -1.73
C ALA A 520 -15.32 -19.97 -0.66
N VAL A 521 -14.09 -20.31 -1.05
CA VAL A 521 -12.91 -20.24 -0.18
C VAL A 521 -11.80 -19.47 -0.92
N GLY A 522 -11.27 -18.45 -0.26
CA GLY A 522 -10.24 -17.56 -0.80
C GLY A 522 -10.78 -16.36 -1.60
N ARG A 523 -9.89 -15.43 -1.95
CA ARG A 523 -10.24 -14.08 -2.45
C ARG A 523 -10.00 -13.87 -3.94
N SER A 524 -9.71 -14.94 -4.69
CA SER A 524 -9.28 -14.84 -6.09
C SER A 524 -10.35 -14.35 -7.07
N MET A 525 -11.63 -14.41 -6.69
CA MET A 525 -12.74 -13.98 -7.53
C MET A 525 -13.40 -12.66 -7.05
N GLU A 526 -12.76 -11.96 -6.12
CA GLU A 526 -13.24 -10.66 -5.66
C GLU A 526 -13.09 -9.58 -6.75
N PRO A 527 -14.04 -8.63 -6.90
CA PRO A 527 -15.19 -8.40 -6.03
C PRO A 527 -16.45 -9.23 -6.38
N THR A 528 -16.42 -10.01 -7.46
CA THR A 528 -17.58 -10.75 -7.99
C THR A 528 -18.06 -11.85 -7.05
N ILE A 529 -17.13 -12.65 -6.50
CA ILE A 529 -17.37 -13.69 -5.49
C ILE A 529 -16.39 -13.44 -4.35
N ARG A 530 -16.90 -13.31 -3.13
CA ARG A 530 -16.10 -13.10 -1.92
C ARG A 530 -15.87 -14.42 -1.19
N ASP A 531 -14.82 -14.44 -0.37
CA ASP A 531 -14.59 -15.54 0.56
C ASP A 531 -15.83 -15.76 1.45
N GLY A 532 -16.31 -17.00 1.54
CA GLY A 532 -17.51 -17.37 2.31
C GLY A 532 -18.85 -17.26 1.58
N ASP A 533 -18.91 -16.70 0.36
CA ASP A 533 -20.16 -16.66 -0.42
C ASP A 533 -20.67 -18.08 -0.75
N TYR A 534 -21.98 -18.28 -0.79
CA TYR A 534 -22.58 -19.55 -1.23
C TYR A 534 -22.96 -19.48 -2.70
N LEU A 535 -22.39 -20.41 -3.48
CA LEU A 535 -22.45 -20.44 -4.92
C LEU A 535 -23.36 -21.57 -5.38
N VAL A 536 -24.36 -21.26 -6.20
CA VAL A 536 -25.18 -22.27 -6.87
C VAL A 536 -24.50 -22.65 -8.17
N PHE A 537 -24.12 -23.91 -8.29
CA PHE A 537 -23.48 -24.48 -9.47
C PHE A 537 -24.41 -25.45 -10.18
N ARG A 538 -24.25 -25.57 -11.49
CA ARG A 538 -24.84 -26.61 -12.32
C ARG A 538 -23.75 -27.54 -12.86
N ALA A 539 -23.81 -28.81 -12.47
CA ALA A 539 -22.90 -29.85 -12.91
C ALA A 539 -23.04 -30.15 -14.41
N ASN A 540 -21.92 -30.56 -15.03
CA ASN A 540 -21.84 -31.00 -16.43
C ASN A 540 -22.54 -30.03 -17.41
N PRO A 541 -22.11 -28.75 -17.44
CA PRO A 541 -22.75 -27.74 -18.29
C PRO A 541 -22.60 -28.09 -19.77
N ALA A 542 -23.71 -27.97 -20.50
CA ALA A 542 -23.77 -28.13 -21.95
C ALA A 542 -23.53 -26.79 -22.67
N GLY A 543 -22.87 -26.82 -23.82
CA GLY A 543 -22.60 -25.63 -24.64
C GLY A 543 -21.28 -24.92 -24.32
N THR A 544 -21.14 -23.67 -24.78
CA THR A 544 -19.91 -22.89 -24.60
C THR A 544 -19.73 -22.42 -23.17
N ARG A 545 -18.49 -22.52 -22.69
CA ARG A 545 -18.04 -22.07 -21.35
C ARG A 545 -17.32 -20.72 -21.43
N GLN A 546 -17.17 -20.16 -22.62
CA GLN A 546 -16.39 -18.95 -22.86
C GLN A 546 -16.95 -17.76 -22.05
N GLY A 547 -16.10 -17.14 -21.23
CA GLY A 547 -16.43 -15.99 -20.40
C GLY A 547 -17.20 -16.31 -19.11
N LYS A 548 -17.60 -17.58 -18.90
CA LYS A 548 -18.39 -18.00 -17.74
C LYS A 548 -17.52 -18.30 -16.53
N ILE A 549 -18.08 -18.17 -15.34
CA ILE A 549 -17.42 -18.60 -14.09
C ILE A 549 -17.68 -20.09 -13.91
N VAL A 550 -16.62 -20.86 -13.72
CA VAL A 550 -16.68 -22.32 -13.65
C VAL A 550 -15.95 -22.82 -12.40
N LEU A 551 -16.42 -23.96 -11.88
CA LEU A 551 -15.67 -24.81 -10.97
C LEU A 551 -14.83 -25.77 -11.82
N ALA A 552 -13.51 -25.64 -11.75
CA ALA A 552 -12.56 -26.45 -12.49
C ALA A 552 -11.68 -27.29 -11.56
N GLN A 553 -11.45 -28.54 -11.94
CA GLN A 553 -10.46 -29.42 -11.34
C GLN A 553 -9.18 -29.35 -12.17
N TYR A 554 -8.05 -29.05 -11.53
CA TYR A 554 -6.73 -29.09 -12.14
C TYR A 554 -5.95 -30.31 -11.63
N ARG A 555 -5.24 -31.01 -12.52
CA ARG A 555 -4.42 -32.21 -12.21
C ARG A 555 -2.95 -32.05 -12.58
N GLY A 556 -2.43 -30.82 -12.65
CA GLY A 556 -1.04 -30.57 -12.98
C GLY A 556 -0.07 -30.68 -11.78
N PRO A 557 1.25 -30.73 -12.04
CA PRO A 557 2.30 -30.96 -11.04
C PRO A 557 2.64 -29.75 -10.13
N ALA A 558 1.94 -28.62 -10.26
CA ALA A 558 2.24 -27.38 -9.54
C ALA A 558 1.05 -26.89 -8.71
N ASP A 559 0.88 -27.43 -7.50
CA ASP A 559 0.25 -26.73 -6.38
C ASP A 559 0.73 -27.34 -5.04
N PRO A 560 1.78 -26.78 -4.40
CA PRO A 560 2.30 -27.28 -3.13
C PRO A 560 1.37 -27.04 -1.92
N ASP A 561 0.34 -26.20 -2.04
CA ASP A 561 -0.41 -25.73 -0.87
C ASP A 561 -1.77 -26.43 -0.69
N THR A 562 -2.30 -27.11 -1.71
CA THR A 562 -3.54 -27.89 -1.57
C THR A 562 -3.48 -29.18 -2.42
N GLY A 563 -3.24 -30.33 -1.79
CA GLY A 563 -3.09 -31.63 -2.45
C GLY A 563 -4.33 -32.09 -3.27
N GLY A 564 -4.48 -31.56 -4.49
CA GLY A 564 -5.58 -31.80 -5.43
C GLY A 564 -6.42 -30.53 -5.62
N SER A 565 -6.07 -29.71 -6.62
CA SER A 565 -6.49 -28.29 -6.72
C SER A 565 -7.81 -28.09 -7.50
N PHE A 566 -8.86 -27.74 -6.77
CA PHE A 566 -10.12 -27.24 -7.33
C PHE A 566 -10.15 -25.71 -7.27
N THR A 567 -10.63 -25.05 -8.32
CA THR A 567 -10.65 -23.59 -8.37
C THR A 567 -11.91 -23.06 -9.04
N VAL A 568 -12.39 -21.91 -8.55
CA VAL A 568 -13.45 -21.13 -9.20
C VAL A 568 -12.79 -20.00 -9.97
N LYS A 569 -12.97 -19.98 -11.29
CA LYS A 569 -12.32 -19.01 -12.20
C LYS A 569 -13.22 -18.69 -13.39
N ARG A 570 -12.94 -17.57 -14.05
CA ARG A 570 -13.53 -17.25 -15.36
C ARG A 570 -12.82 -18.04 -16.45
N TYR A 571 -13.56 -18.82 -17.22
CA TYR A 571 -13.03 -19.68 -18.25
C TYR A 571 -12.92 -18.94 -19.59
N SER A 572 -11.77 -19.04 -20.25
CA SER A 572 -11.63 -18.74 -21.67
C SER A 572 -10.75 -19.78 -22.36
N SER A 573 -11.03 -20.06 -23.63
CA SER A 573 -10.21 -20.94 -24.45
C SER A 573 -10.04 -20.40 -25.86
N GLU A 574 -8.85 -20.62 -26.43
CA GLU A 574 -8.51 -20.42 -27.83
C GLU A 574 -8.49 -21.79 -28.54
N LYS A 575 -9.06 -21.87 -29.75
CA LYS A 575 -9.09 -23.10 -30.56
C LYS A 575 -8.51 -22.81 -31.93
N VAL A 576 -7.70 -23.73 -32.45
CA VAL A 576 -7.22 -23.71 -33.83
C VAL A 576 -7.78 -24.95 -34.54
N ALA A 577 -8.19 -24.77 -35.79
CA ALA A 577 -8.64 -25.85 -36.65
C ALA A 577 -7.42 -26.69 -37.05
N SER A 578 -7.51 -28.01 -36.85
CA SER A 578 -6.52 -28.96 -37.34
C SER A 578 -6.80 -29.28 -38.81
N GLU A 579 -5.75 -29.56 -39.59
CA GLU A 579 -5.84 -29.89 -41.03
C GLU A 579 -6.76 -31.10 -41.31
N ASP A 580 -7.01 -31.96 -40.32
CA ASP A 580 -7.85 -33.16 -40.43
C ASP A 580 -9.35 -32.90 -40.13
N GLY A 581 -9.79 -31.65 -40.05
CA GLY A 581 -11.20 -31.28 -39.79
C GLY A 581 -11.64 -31.34 -38.31
N GLY A 582 -10.70 -31.57 -37.38
CA GLY A 582 -10.92 -31.46 -35.94
C GLY A 582 -10.61 -30.07 -35.37
N TRP A 583 -11.12 -29.75 -34.18
CA TRP A 583 -10.74 -28.56 -33.42
C TRP A 583 -9.86 -28.96 -32.24
N ARG A 584 -8.72 -28.31 -32.04
CA ARG A 584 -7.87 -28.49 -30.84
C ARG A 584 -7.79 -27.19 -30.04
N HIS A 585 -7.80 -27.32 -28.72
CA HIS A 585 -7.57 -26.19 -27.81
C HIS A 585 -6.09 -25.84 -27.79
N THR A 586 -5.73 -24.64 -28.22
CA THR A 586 -4.33 -24.16 -28.21
C THR A 586 -3.96 -23.52 -26.87
N ARG A 587 -4.96 -22.96 -26.17
CA ARG A 587 -4.79 -22.34 -24.86
C ARG A 587 -6.08 -22.37 -24.06
N VAL A 588 -6.01 -22.76 -22.79
CA VAL A 588 -7.08 -22.58 -21.80
C VAL A 588 -6.59 -21.61 -20.73
N THR A 589 -7.41 -20.60 -20.41
CA THR A 589 -7.11 -19.64 -19.35
C THR A 589 -8.21 -19.66 -18.30
N LEU A 590 -7.81 -19.84 -17.04
CA LEU A 590 -8.66 -19.71 -15.87
C LEU A 590 -8.28 -18.40 -15.17
N ALA A 591 -9.02 -17.32 -15.47
CA ALA A 591 -8.72 -15.98 -15.00
C ALA A 591 -9.40 -15.69 -13.66
N PRO A 592 -8.69 -15.15 -12.66
CA PRO A 592 -9.29 -14.54 -11.49
C PRO A 592 -9.98 -13.23 -11.87
N ASP A 593 -11.03 -12.85 -11.14
CA ASP A 593 -11.59 -11.50 -11.21
C ASP A 593 -10.80 -10.52 -10.31
N ASN A 594 -10.03 -11.06 -9.33
CA ASN A 594 -9.17 -10.27 -8.46
C ASN A 594 -7.76 -10.09 -9.09
N PRO A 595 -7.33 -8.85 -9.38
CA PRO A 595 -6.03 -8.59 -10.01
C PRO A 595 -4.81 -8.92 -9.12
N ASP A 596 -5.01 -9.18 -7.83
CA ASP A 596 -3.94 -9.65 -6.92
C ASP A 596 -3.54 -11.12 -7.19
N TYR A 597 -4.30 -11.85 -8.01
CA TYR A 597 -4.07 -13.26 -8.31
C TYR A 597 -3.69 -13.45 -9.79
N GLN A 598 -2.81 -14.40 -10.08
CA GLN A 598 -2.39 -14.69 -11.45
C GLN A 598 -3.39 -15.63 -12.16
N SER A 599 -3.56 -15.42 -13.47
CA SER A 599 -4.30 -16.34 -14.33
C SER A 599 -3.54 -17.65 -14.48
N ILE A 600 -4.27 -18.77 -14.40
CA ILE A 600 -3.73 -20.07 -14.75
C ILE A 600 -3.88 -20.25 -16.26
N VAL A 601 -2.76 -20.31 -16.97
CA VAL A 601 -2.72 -20.45 -18.44
C VAL A 601 -2.14 -21.80 -18.78
N LEU A 602 -2.87 -22.59 -19.54
CA LEU A 602 -2.50 -23.94 -19.95
C LEU A 602 -2.35 -24.00 -21.45
N THR A 603 -1.22 -24.54 -21.90
CA THR A 603 -0.82 -24.69 -23.29
C THR A 603 -1.10 -26.11 -23.81
N GLU A 604 -0.87 -26.36 -25.10
CA GLU A 604 -1.28 -27.56 -25.84
C GLU A 604 -0.98 -28.93 -25.19
N GLY A 605 0.06 -29.05 -24.35
CA GLY A 605 0.39 -30.30 -23.64
C GLY A 605 -0.40 -30.54 -22.35
N ASP A 606 -0.92 -29.48 -21.72
CA ASP A 606 -1.53 -29.52 -20.38
C ASP A 606 -3.02 -29.17 -20.40
N ALA A 607 -3.61 -28.85 -21.55
CA ALA A 607 -5.01 -28.45 -21.65
C ALA A 607 -5.98 -29.55 -21.17
N ASP A 608 -5.63 -30.82 -21.36
CA ASP A 608 -6.39 -31.98 -20.89
C ASP A 608 -6.29 -32.20 -19.36
N SER A 609 -5.38 -31.49 -18.69
CA SER A 609 -5.21 -31.55 -17.23
C SER A 609 -6.25 -30.69 -16.46
N VAL A 610 -7.07 -29.91 -17.17
CA VAL A 610 -8.20 -29.18 -16.59
C VAL A 610 -9.52 -29.77 -17.02
N ARG A 611 -10.33 -30.13 -16.02
CA ARG A 611 -11.71 -30.52 -16.22
C ARG A 611 -12.65 -29.51 -15.58
N VAL A 612 -13.53 -28.91 -16.38
CA VAL A 612 -14.65 -28.12 -15.86
C VAL A 612 -15.71 -29.06 -15.32
N VAL A 613 -15.98 -28.94 -14.01
CA VAL A 613 -16.95 -29.75 -13.27
C VAL A 613 -18.33 -29.12 -13.36
N ALA A 614 -18.42 -27.80 -13.16
CA ALA A 614 -19.68 -27.09 -13.08
C ALA A 614 -19.59 -25.63 -13.54
N GLU A 615 -20.73 -25.06 -13.91
CA GLU A 615 -20.92 -23.66 -14.26
C GLU A 615 -21.68 -22.93 -13.15
N LEU A 616 -21.25 -21.72 -12.80
CA LEU A 616 -21.96 -20.88 -11.83
C LEU A 616 -23.30 -20.43 -12.39
N VAL A 617 -24.38 -20.69 -11.65
CA VAL A 617 -25.74 -20.24 -11.97
C VAL A 617 -26.02 -18.89 -11.30
N THR A 618 -25.78 -18.81 -9.98
CA THR A 618 -26.00 -17.59 -9.20
C THR A 618 -25.23 -17.64 -7.86
N ILE A 619 -25.18 -16.51 -7.17
CA ILE A 619 -24.64 -16.37 -5.81
C ILE A 619 -25.83 -16.13 -4.88
N LEU A 620 -25.95 -16.91 -3.82
CA LEU A 620 -27.05 -16.74 -2.87
C LEU A 620 -26.87 -15.43 -2.08
N PRO A 621 -27.96 -14.66 -1.87
CA PRO A 621 -27.91 -13.49 -1.02
C PRO A 621 -27.61 -13.89 0.44
N PRO A 622 -27.02 -12.97 1.23
CA PRO A 622 -26.65 -13.24 2.62
C PRO A 622 -27.83 -13.43 3.57
#